data_AF-A0A9X4LGN9-F1
#
_entry.id   AF-A0A9X4LGN9-F1
#
_cell.length_a   1.000
_cell.length_b   1.000
_cell.length_c   1.000
_cell.angle_alpha   90.00
_cell.angle_beta   90.00
_cell.angle_gamma   90.00
#
_symmetry.space_group_name_H-M   'P 1'
#
loop_
_entity.id
_entity.type
_entity.pdbx_description
1 polymer ?
#
loop_
_entity_poly.entity_id
_entity_poly.type
_entity_poly.pdbx_seq_one_letter_code
_entity_poly.pdbx_strand_id
1 'polypeptide(L)'
;MTKPPTIQEVARNTAAADLFQQIATDEGAAKLANNLRNMPDAILQFMSKVSGVPTHQTDLHVAMMRGQDNEFMQGLEALDGWFQPGDLILMTGSQALALVQKTLYKNARSSHVAIVHADYICVDAIPGVGASNRILPEVLADAAPGWRIIRHKAVGPDDADSFLRACAFYLAQPYKILPTKESAQTFAYCSELARKVYRDIGVADTGIPDVRIIAPAHFDEIADANSNWIDVTESLRPAVEFCQKYPEILRATAKMFIDGLKLNRRRFEERTDQLAKIQAQVEAGKMSQADGQAATAQLHEIESNMNNTFWDVPRPAGVFKRSASGKA
;
A
#
# COMPACT_ATOMS: atom_id res chain seq x y z
N MET A 1 9.60 -14.74 13.82
CA MET A 1 10.41 -15.44 12.79
C MET A 1 9.68 -15.32 11.47
N THR A 2 10.12 -14.42 10.60
CA THR A 2 9.62 -14.30 9.23
C THR A 2 10.05 -15.54 8.43
N LYS A 3 9.15 -16.07 7.61
CA LYS A 3 9.45 -17.22 6.74
C LYS A 3 10.55 -16.80 5.76
N PRO A 4 11.56 -17.64 5.47
CA PRO A 4 12.56 -17.31 4.46
C PRO A 4 11.88 -17.08 3.11
N PRO A 5 12.32 -16.07 2.33
CA PRO A 5 11.70 -15.75 1.06
C PRO A 5 11.86 -16.91 0.08
N THR A 6 10.84 -17.11 -0.74
CA THR A 6 10.89 -18.06 -1.84
C THR A 6 11.87 -17.61 -2.92
N ILE A 7 12.37 -18.54 -3.74
CA ILE A 7 13.25 -18.22 -4.88
C ILE A 7 12.58 -17.20 -5.81
N GLN A 8 11.28 -17.32 -6.02
CA GLN A 8 10.50 -16.39 -6.83
C GLN A 8 10.48 -14.97 -6.23
N GLU A 9 10.37 -14.85 -4.91
CA GLU A 9 10.41 -13.55 -4.22
C GLU A 9 11.80 -12.92 -4.28
N VAL A 10 12.87 -13.73 -4.14
CA VAL A 10 14.25 -13.25 -4.28
C VAL A 10 14.47 -12.72 -5.69
N ALA A 11 14.15 -13.51 -6.74
CA ALA A 11 14.32 -13.09 -8.12
C ALA A 11 13.53 -11.81 -8.45
N ARG A 12 12.29 -11.70 -7.97
CA ARG A 12 11.47 -10.49 -8.12
C ARG A 12 12.10 -9.28 -7.45
N ASN A 13 12.57 -9.43 -6.21
CA ASN A 13 13.17 -8.33 -5.46
C ASN A 13 14.49 -7.87 -6.09
N THR A 14 15.30 -8.79 -6.61
CA THR A 14 16.52 -8.45 -7.38
C THR A 14 16.17 -7.66 -8.63
N ALA A 15 15.21 -8.13 -9.44
CA ALA A 15 14.79 -7.42 -10.64
C ALA A 15 14.22 -6.02 -10.33
N ALA A 16 13.44 -5.88 -9.26
CA ALA A 16 12.95 -4.59 -8.80
C ALA A 16 14.10 -3.67 -8.36
N ALA A 17 15.07 -4.19 -7.61
CA ALA A 17 16.24 -3.42 -7.17
C ALA A 17 17.07 -2.91 -8.36
N ASP A 18 17.31 -3.75 -9.36
CA ASP A 18 18.04 -3.38 -10.57
C ASP A 18 17.30 -2.30 -11.37
N LEU A 19 15.96 -2.42 -11.46
CA LEU A 19 15.12 -1.41 -12.10
C LEU A 19 15.18 -0.07 -11.36
N PHE A 20 14.97 -0.07 -10.04
CA PHE A 20 15.05 1.16 -9.23
C PHE A 20 16.42 1.81 -9.28
N GLN A 21 17.50 1.02 -9.35
CA GLN A 21 18.84 1.55 -9.54
C GLN A 21 19.01 2.25 -10.89
N GLN A 22 18.44 1.69 -11.96
CA GLN A 22 18.48 2.31 -13.29
C GLN A 22 17.70 3.61 -13.36
N ILE A 23 16.58 3.73 -12.63
CA ILE A 23 15.73 4.94 -12.63
C ILE A 23 16.04 5.91 -11.49
N ALA A 24 17.11 5.67 -10.71
CA ALA A 24 17.47 6.52 -9.57
C ALA A 24 17.92 7.95 -9.96
N THR A 25 18.20 8.17 -11.25
CA THR A 25 18.59 9.47 -11.81
C THR A 25 17.77 9.76 -13.06
N ASP A 26 17.55 11.04 -13.36
CA ASP A 26 16.83 11.47 -14.57
C ASP A 26 17.48 10.94 -15.84
N GLU A 27 18.82 10.93 -15.90
CA GLU A 27 19.59 10.37 -17.03
C GLU A 27 19.34 8.86 -17.17
N GLY A 28 19.40 8.13 -16.06
CA GLY A 28 19.14 6.68 -16.05
C GLY A 28 17.70 6.33 -16.45
N ALA A 29 16.72 7.09 -15.95
CA ALA A 29 15.32 6.95 -16.32
C ALA A 29 15.11 7.25 -17.82
N ALA A 30 15.69 8.33 -18.34
CA ALA A 30 15.63 8.67 -19.76
C ALA A 30 16.28 7.60 -20.65
N LYS A 31 17.42 7.04 -20.21
CA LYS A 31 18.11 5.95 -20.92
C LYS A 31 17.26 4.68 -20.96
N LEU A 32 16.65 4.29 -19.84
CA LEU A 32 15.76 3.14 -19.79
C LEU A 32 14.54 3.35 -20.69
N ALA A 33 13.91 4.51 -20.63
CA ALA A 33 12.79 4.87 -21.50
C ALA A 33 13.20 4.79 -22.98
N ASN A 34 14.35 5.33 -23.35
CA ASN A 34 14.86 5.23 -24.72
C ASN A 34 15.16 3.78 -25.14
N ASN A 35 15.67 2.94 -24.23
CA ASN A 35 15.88 1.52 -24.53
C ASN A 35 14.55 0.82 -24.81
N LEU A 36 13.54 1.00 -23.95
CA LEU A 36 12.20 0.44 -24.13
C LEU A 36 11.57 0.91 -25.45
N ARG A 37 11.66 2.21 -25.74
CA ARG A 37 11.17 2.83 -26.99
C ARG A 37 11.81 2.27 -28.25
N ASN A 38 13.02 1.71 -28.16
CA ASN A 38 13.75 1.18 -29.30
C ASN A 38 13.75 -0.36 -29.36
N MET A 39 13.05 -1.04 -28.44
CA MET A 39 12.95 -2.51 -28.49
C MET A 39 12.12 -2.97 -29.71
N PRO A 40 12.44 -4.15 -30.28
CA PRO A 40 11.60 -4.80 -31.28
C PRO A 40 10.20 -5.09 -30.73
N ASP A 41 9.17 -4.95 -31.56
CA ASP A 41 7.77 -5.19 -31.16
C ASP A 41 7.55 -6.60 -30.62
N ALA A 42 8.23 -7.62 -31.18
CA ALA A 42 8.13 -8.98 -30.68
C ALA A 42 8.54 -9.11 -29.19
N ILE A 43 9.52 -8.32 -28.74
CA ILE A 43 9.94 -8.29 -27.33
C ILE A 43 8.90 -7.56 -26.49
N LEU A 44 8.41 -6.41 -26.95
CA LEU A 44 7.38 -5.63 -26.25
C LEU A 44 6.06 -6.42 -26.12
N GLN A 45 5.63 -7.09 -27.18
CA GLN A 45 4.46 -7.98 -27.16
C GLN A 45 4.64 -9.16 -26.19
N PHE A 46 5.85 -9.74 -26.14
CA PHE A 46 6.18 -10.76 -25.16
C PHE A 46 6.09 -10.22 -23.73
N MET A 47 6.61 -9.01 -23.47
CA MET A 47 6.51 -8.34 -22.17
C MET A 47 5.05 -8.06 -21.77
N SER A 48 4.21 -7.61 -22.70
CA SER A 48 2.77 -7.43 -22.48
C SER A 48 2.12 -8.74 -22.02
N LYS A 49 2.40 -9.84 -22.73
CA LYS A 49 1.85 -11.17 -22.41
C LYS A 49 2.31 -11.68 -21.04
N VAL A 50 3.59 -11.52 -20.71
CA VAL A 50 4.14 -11.90 -19.40
C VAL A 50 3.54 -11.05 -18.26
N SER A 51 3.15 -9.81 -18.57
CA SER A 51 2.48 -8.91 -17.62
C SER A 51 0.98 -9.19 -17.46
N GLY A 52 0.43 -10.17 -18.18
CA GLY A 52 -0.99 -10.54 -18.12
C GLY A 52 -1.90 -9.70 -19.02
N VAL A 53 -1.35 -8.79 -19.84
CA VAL A 53 -2.14 -7.96 -20.76
C VAL A 53 -2.77 -8.85 -21.85
N PRO A 54 -4.09 -8.77 -22.07
CA PRO A 54 -4.79 -9.63 -23.01
C PRO A 54 -4.49 -9.20 -24.44
N THR A 55 -4.58 -10.13 -25.40
CA THR A 55 -4.19 -9.91 -26.79
C THR A 55 -4.83 -8.66 -27.42
N HIS A 56 -6.10 -8.38 -27.09
CA HIS A 56 -6.83 -7.22 -27.63
C HIS A 56 -6.39 -5.87 -27.04
N GLN A 57 -5.55 -5.86 -25.99
CA GLN A 57 -4.95 -4.65 -25.40
C GLN A 57 -3.43 -4.62 -25.60
N THR A 58 -2.83 -5.61 -26.26
CA THR A 58 -1.38 -5.70 -26.44
C THR A 58 -0.83 -4.47 -27.17
N ASP A 59 -1.45 -4.07 -28.28
CA ASP A 59 -0.96 -2.94 -29.10
C ASP A 59 -1.03 -1.62 -28.31
N LEU A 60 -2.07 -1.46 -27.50
CA LEU A 60 -2.23 -0.32 -26.60
C LEU A 60 -1.10 -0.28 -25.55
N HIS A 61 -0.81 -1.42 -24.91
CA HIS A 61 0.28 -1.51 -23.94
C HIS A 61 1.67 -1.34 -24.59
N VAL A 62 1.87 -1.81 -25.82
CA VAL A 62 3.09 -1.57 -26.61
C VAL A 62 3.26 -0.07 -26.91
N ALA A 63 2.19 0.62 -27.33
CA ALA A 63 2.21 2.06 -27.54
C ALA A 63 2.59 2.82 -26.26
N MET A 64 2.04 2.41 -25.10
CA MET A 64 2.44 2.96 -23.80
C MET A 64 3.93 2.77 -23.51
N MET A 65 4.48 1.56 -23.71
CA MET A 65 5.91 1.31 -23.51
C MET A 65 6.80 2.12 -24.47
N ARG A 66 6.28 2.47 -25.66
CA ARG A 66 6.94 3.39 -26.60
C ARG A 66 6.74 4.87 -26.23
N GLY A 67 6.00 5.20 -25.18
CA GLY A 67 5.64 6.58 -24.84
C GLY A 67 4.85 7.26 -25.97
N GLN A 68 4.12 6.48 -26.76
CA GLN A 68 3.22 6.99 -27.79
C GLN A 68 1.89 7.34 -27.15
N ASP A 69 1.37 8.50 -27.50
CA ASP A 69 0.05 8.93 -27.06
C ASP A 69 -1.04 7.96 -27.56
N ASN A 70 -2.02 7.67 -26.72
CA ASN A 70 -3.08 6.70 -26.98
C ASN A 70 -4.28 6.90 -26.04
N GLU A 71 -5.40 6.23 -26.32
CA GLU A 71 -6.65 6.41 -25.54
C GLU A 71 -6.50 6.13 -24.04
N PHE A 72 -5.60 5.23 -23.65
CA PHE A 72 -5.34 4.96 -22.23
C PHE A 72 -4.54 6.10 -21.59
N MET A 73 -3.47 6.58 -22.23
CA MET A 73 -2.65 7.67 -21.70
C MET A 73 -3.44 8.97 -21.58
N GLN A 74 -4.22 9.30 -22.61
CA GLN A 74 -5.13 10.46 -22.59
C GLN A 74 -6.18 10.34 -21.49
N GLY A 75 -6.75 9.14 -21.33
CA GLY A 75 -7.69 8.85 -20.25
C GLY A 75 -7.04 8.99 -18.87
N LEU A 76 -5.82 8.49 -18.67
CA LEU A 76 -5.11 8.60 -17.41
C LEU A 76 -4.77 10.06 -17.05
N GLU A 77 -4.31 10.84 -18.03
CA GLU A 77 -4.01 12.28 -17.84
C GLU A 77 -5.27 13.09 -17.51
N ALA A 78 -6.39 12.80 -18.19
CA ALA A 78 -7.67 13.45 -17.90
C ALA A 78 -8.21 13.14 -16.49
N LEU A 79 -7.68 12.10 -15.85
CA LEU A 79 -8.08 11.62 -14.52
C LEU A 79 -7.06 11.96 -13.42
N ASP A 80 -6.04 12.77 -13.72
CA ASP A 80 -5.03 13.16 -12.73
C ASP A 80 -5.66 13.88 -11.52
N GLY A 81 -5.26 13.46 -10.31
CA GLY A 81 -5.76 14.00 -9.05
C GLY A 81 -7.21 13.64 -8.69
N TRP A 82 -7.87 12.77 -9.45
CA TRP A 82 -9.25 12.37 -9.17
C TRP A 82 -9.35 11.57 -7.86
N PHE A 83 -8.63 10.45 -7.78
CA PHE A 83 -8.52 9.68 -6.54
C PHE A 83 -7.46 10.28 -5.64
N GLN A 84 -7.79 10.47 -4.36
CA GLN A 84 -6.86 11.01 -3.38
C GLN A 84 -6.51 9.94 -2.35
N PRO A 85 -5.23 9.84 -1.93
CA PRO A 85 -4.86 9.01 -0.79
C PRO A 85 -5.76 9.32 0.41
N GLY A 86 -6.34 8.26 0.98
CA GLY A 86 -7.30 8.37 2.08
C GLY A 86 -8.77 8.31 1.67
N ASP A 87 -9.13 8.47 0.40
CA ASP A 87 -10.51 8.22 -0.05
C ASP A 87 -10.96 6.84 0.41
N LEU A 88 -12.17 6.76 0.99
CA LEU A 88 -12.75 5.50 1.44
C LEU A 88 -13.77 5.02 0.44
N ILE A 89 -13.55 3.81 -0.07
CA ILE A 89 -14.46 3.13 -0.96
C ILE A 89 -15.30 2.18 -0.11
N LEU A 90 -16.61 2.41 -0.10
CA LEU A 90 -17.60 1.65 0.65
C LEU A 90 -18.41 0.82 -0.34
N MET A 91 -18.44 -0.50 -0.13
CA MET A 91 -19.01 -1.43 -1.11
C MET A 91 -19.57 -2.69 -0.47
N THR A 92 -20.41 -3.39 -1.24
CA THR A 92 -20.97 -4.68 -0.85
C THR A 92 -20.10 -5.81 -1.38
N GLY A 93 -19.11 -6.24 -0.59
CA GLY A 93 -18.34 -7.47 -0.86
C GLY A 93 -19.10 -8.76 -0.51
N SER A 94 -20.19 -8.68 0.26
CA SER A 94 -21.07 -9.79 0.61
C SER A 94 -22.46 -9.29 0.99
N GLN A 95 -23.49 -9.71 0.24
CA GLN A 95 -24.88 -9.36 0.54
C GLN A 95 -25.32 -9.89 1.91
N ALA A 96 -24.89 -11.10 2.29
CA ALA A 96 -25.21 -11.69 3.58
C ALA A 96 -24.65 -10.84 4.73
N LEU A 97 -23.39 -10.38 4.62
CA LEU A 97 -22.78 -9.51 5.62
C LEU A 97 -23.46 -8.13 5.66
N ALA A 98 -23.80 -7.55 4.50
CA ALA A 98 -24.54 -6.28 4.46
C ALA A 98 -25.90 -6.39 5.16
N LEU A 99 -26.63 -7.50 4.97
CA LEU A 99 -27.90 -7.77 5.66
C LEU A 99 -27.73 -7.91 7.17
N VAL A 100 -26.71 -8.64 7.64
CA VAL A 100 -26.40 -8.76 9.07
C VAL A 100 -26.09 -7.40 9.68
N GLN A 101 -25.36 -6.55 8.94
CA GLN A 101 -24.99 -5.21 9.39
C GLN A 101 -26.17 -4.24 9.50
N LYS A 102 -27.35 -4.54 8.92
CA LYS A 102 -28.57 -3.74 9.14
C LYS A 102 -29.06 -3.74 10.58
N THR A 103 -28.59 -4.69 11.40
CA THR A 103 -28.83 -4.69 12.85
C THR A 103 -28.03 -3.61 13.60
N LEU A 104 -26.90 -3.16 13.03
CA LEU A 104 -26.08 -2.08 13.55
C LEU A 104 -26.57 -0.71 13.07
N TYR A 105 -26.81 -0.59 11.76
CA TYR A 105 -27.30 0.64 11.13
C TYR A 105 -28.37 0.29 10.09
N LYS A 106 -29.60 0.80 10.25
CA LYS A 106 -30.74 0.38 9.42
C LYS A 106 -30.53 0.62 7.92
N ASN A 107 -29.78 1.67 7.56
CA ASN A 107 -29.47 1.99 6.16
C ASN A 107 -28.13 1.39 5.69
N ALA A 108 -27.54 0.46 6.47
CA ALA A 108 -26.31 -0.22 6.07
C ALA A 108 -26.47 -0.84 4.68
N ARG A 109 -25.53 -0.47 3.83
CA ARG A 109 -25.42 -0.87 2.42
C ARG A 109 -24.09 -1.55 2.16
N SER A 110 -23.03 -1.12 2.84
CA SER A 110 -21.68 -1.62 2.67
C SER A 110 -21.38 -2.81 3.57
N SER A 111 -20.63 -3.76 3.05
CA SER A 111 -20.07 -4.87 3.82
C SER A 111 -18.55 -4.90 3.83
N HIS A 112 -17.92 -3.95 3.15
CA HIS A 112 -16.49 -3.85 2.99
C HIS A 112 -16.05 -2.39 2.83
N VAL A 113 -14.83 -2.10 3.28
CA VAL A 113 -14.19 -0.77 3.18
C VAL A 113 -12.78 -0.95 2.61
N ALA A 114 -12.45 -0.16 1.60
CA ALA A 114 -11.08 -0.05 1.09
C ALA A 114 -10.62 1.41 1.18
N ILE A 115 -9.32 1.62 1.29
CA ILE A 115 -8.68 2.94 1.34
C ILE A 115 -7.93 3.13 0.04
N VAL A 116 -8.10 4.26 -0.64
CA VAL A 116 -7.21 4.64 -1.74
C VAL A 116 -5.83 4.91 -1.15
N HIS A 117 -4.83 4.17 -1.64
CA HIS A 117 -3.44 4.28 -1.22
C HIS A 117 -2.69 5.26 -2.12
N ALA A 118 -2.81 5.09 -3.43
CA ALA A 118 -2.17 5.93 -4.45
C ALA A 118 -2.96 5.77 -5.76
N ASP A 119 -3.47 6.85 -6.34
CA ASP A 119 -4.27 6.83 -7.58
C ASP A 119 -5.40 5.76 -7.53
N TYR A 120 -5.35 4.77 -8.41
CA TYR A 120 -6.28 3.63 -8.47
C TYR A 120 -5.80 2.41 -7.65
N ILE A 121 -4.71 2.51 -6.90
CA ILE A 121 -4.21 1.47 -5.99
C ILE A 121 -4.86 1.67 -4.63
N CYS A 122 -5.50 0.62 -4.14
CA CYS A 122 -6.17 0.59 -2.85
C CYS A 122 -5.42 -0.30 -1.86
N VAL A 123 -5.69 -0.11 -0.57
CA VAL A 123 -5.33 -1.04 0.50
C VAL A 123 -6.59 -1.43 1.26
N ASP A 124 -6.74 -2.72 1.45
CA ASP A 124 -7.82 -3.30 2.24
C ASP A 124 -7.39 -4.63 2.85
N ALA A 125 -8.19 -5.13 3.79
CA ALA A 125 -7.93 -6.40 4.46
C ALA A 125 -9.06 -7.39 4.16
N ILE A 126 -8.71 -8.52 3.53
CA ILE A 126 -9.67 -9.58 3.16
C ILE A 126 -9.30 -10.95 3.77
N PRO A 127 -10.30 -11.84 3.99
CA PRO A 127 -10.05 -13.19 4.48
C PRO A 127 -9.02 -13.95 3.64
N GLY A 128 -8.15 -14.72 4.29
CA GLY A 128 -7.12 -15.55 3.64
C GLY A 128 -5.88 -14.79 3.16
N VAL A 129 -5.97 -13.47 2.94
CA VAL A 129 -4.83 -12.64 2.47
C VAL A 129 -4.34 -11.70 3.58
N GLY A 130 -5.23 -11.06 4.33
CA GLY A 130 -4.87 -9.96 5.22
C GLY A 130 -4.85 -8.61 4.50
N ALA A 131 -4.14 -7.64 5.08
CA ALA A 131 -3.97 -6.30 4.52
C ALA A 131 -3.02 -6.34 3.30
N SER A 132 -3.52 -5.91 2.14
CA SER A 132 -2.77 -5.99 0.88
C SER A 132 -3.15 -4.87 -0.08
N ASN A 133 -2.26 -4.57 -1.04
CA ASN A 133 -2.61 -3.72 -2.17
C ASN A 133 -3.46 -4.46 -3.20
N ARG A 134 -4.48 -3.80 -3.72
CA ARG A 134 -5.30 -4.24 -4.86
C ARG A 134 -5.60 -3.04 -5.76
N ILE A 135 -5.78 -3.24 -7.05
CA ILE A 135 -6.25 -2.13 -7.91
C ILE A 135 -7.76 -1.94 -7.76
N LEU A 136 -8.24 -0.72 -8.00
CA LEU A 136 -9.65 -0.34 -7.88
C LEU A 136 -10.62 -1.32 -8.61
N PRO A 137 -10.33 -1.79 -9.84
CA PRO A 137 -11.17 -2.80 -10.48
C PRO A 137 -11.28 -4.12 -9.70
N GLU A 138 -10.22 -4.56 -9.03
CA GLU A 138 -10.24 -5.78 -8.19
C GLU A 138 -11.01 -5.57 -6.89
N VAL A 139 -10.96 -4.35 -6.35
CA VAL A 139 -11.73 -3.97 -5.17
C VAL A 139 -13.23 -3.97 -5.50
N LEU A 140 -13.62 -3.49 -6.68
CA LEU A 140 -15.00 -3.36 -7.11
C LEU A 140 -15.55 -4.54 -7.95
N ALA A 141 -14.74 -5.57 -8.23
CA ALA A 141 -15.10 -6.65 -9.16
C ALA A 141 -16.44 -7.34 -8.84
N ASP A 142 -16.71 -7.58 -7.55
CA ASP A 142 -17.92 -8.24 -7.06
C ASP A 142 -18.86 -7.28 -6.31
N ALA A 143 -18.64 -5.97 -6.43
CA ALA A 143 -19.45 -4.98 -5.73
C ALA A 143 -20.86 -4.92 -6.31
N ALA A 144 -21.88 -5.09 -5.46
CA ALA A 144 -23.26 -4.80 -5.84
C ALA A 144 -23.42 -3.33 -6.27
N PRO A 145 -24.43 -2.99 -7.09
CA PRO A 145 -24.78 -1.60 -7.36
C PRO A 145 -24.97 -0.81 -6.06
N GLY A 146 -24.45 0.43 -6.02
CA GLY A 146 -24.52 1.29 -4.83
C GLY A 146 -23.25 1.35 -3.99
N TRP A 147 -22.10 0.96 -4.54
CA TRP A 147 -20.80 1.39 -4.00
C TRP A 147 -20.73 2.93 -3.96
N ARG A 148 -19.95 3.46 -3.03
CA ARG A 148 -19.72 4.89 -2.89
C ARG A 148 -18.28 5.18 -2.50
N ILE A 149 -17.81 6.36 -2.86
CA ILE A 149 -16.50 6.87 -2.50
C ILE A 149 -16.71 8.13 -1.68
N ILE A 150 -16.11 8.16 -0.49
CA ILE A 150 -16.26 9.28 0.44
C ILE A 150 -14.88 9.86 0.76
N ARG A 151 -14.82 11.18 0.86
CA ARG A 151 -13.59 11.93 1.14
C ARG A 151 -13.77 12.78 2.39
N HIS A 152 -12.77 12.78 3.27
CA HIS A 152 -12.75 13.69 4.40
C HIS A 152 -12.28 15.08 3.94
N LYS A 153 -13.02 16.13 4.28
CA LYS A 153 -12.75 17.51 3.81
C LYS A 153 -11.39 18.08 4.23
N ALA A 154 -10.84 17.57 5.34
CA ALA A 154 -9.54 17.99 5.83
C ALA A 154 -8.36 17.21 5.23
N VAL A 155 -8.62 16.16 4.44
CA VAL A 155 -7.58 15.38 3.76
C VAL A 155 -7.36 15.96 2.38
N GLY A 156 -6.11 16.34 2.08
CA GLY A 156 -5.73 16.90 0.79
C GLY A 156 -4.38 16.38 0.29
N PRO A 157 -3.85 16.96 -0.80
CA PRO A 157 -2.56 16.57 -1.37
C PRO A 157 -1.39 16.62 -0.37
N ASP A 158 -1.42 17.54 0.59
CA ASP A 158 -0.38 17.68 1.62
C ASP A 158 -0.33 16.49 2.59
N ASP A 159 -1.41 15.72 2.71
CA ASP A 159 -1.49 14.53 3.56
C ASP A 159 -1.08 13.24 2.81
N ALA A 160 -0.87 13.32 1.50
CA ALA A 160 -0.66 12.15 0.63
C ALA A 160 0.48 11.26 1.14
N ASP A 161 1.62 11.84 1.49
CA ASP A 161 2.77 11.11 2.02
C ASP A 161 2.46 10.40 3.35
N SER A 162 1.65 11.02 4.20
CA SER A 162 1.25 10.42 5.48
C SER A 162 0.33 9.23 5.25
N PHE A 163 -0.62 9.32 4.31
CA PHE A 163 -1.46 8.21 3.90
C PHE A 163 -0.68 7.08 3.24
N LEU A 164 0.26 7.39 2.35
CA LEU A 164 1.15 6.42 1.71
C LEU A 164 1.92 5.62 2.78
N ARG A 165 2.55 6.31 3.73
CA ARG A 165 3.32 5.67 4.81
C ARG A 165 2.43 4.83 5.73
N ALA A 166 1.29 5.35 6.14
CA ALA A 166 0.37 4.63 7.03
C ALA A 166 -0.21 3.37 6.36
N CYS A 167 -0.62 3.47 5.10
CA CYS A 167 -1.09 2.33 4.34
C CYS A 167 0.00 1.27 4.15
N ALA A 168 1.23 1.68 3.82
CA ALA A 168 2.38 0.78 3.70
C ALA A 168 2.71 0.09 5.03
N PHE A 169 2.61 0.81 6.15
CA PHE A 169 2.91 0.29 7.49
C PHE A 169 2.08 -0.93 7.86
N TYR A 170 0.80 -0.95 7.48
CA TYR A 170 -0.14 -2.02 7.82
C TYR A 170 -0.15 -3.21 6.86
N LEU A 171 0.63 -3.18 5.77
CA LEU A 171 0.69 -4.29 4.81
C LEU A 171 1.13 -5.60 5.47
N ALA A 172 0.51 -6.69 5.01
CA ALA A 172 0.65 -8.05 5.53
C ALA A 172 0.09 -8.29 6.95
N GLN A 173 -0.67 -7.34 7.53
CA GLN A 173 -1.44 -7.66 8.74
C GLN A 173 -2.45 -8.77 8.47
N PRO A 174 -2.48 -9.84 9.28
CA PRO A 174 -3.39 -10.96 9.05
C PRO A 174 -4.84 -10.54 9.25
N TYR A 175 -5.74 -11.15 8.47
CA TYR A 175 -7.17 -10.91 8.60
C TYR A 175 -7.74 -11.60 9.84
N LYS A 176 -8.25 -10.83 10.81
CA LYS A 176 -9.02 -11.37 11.96
C LYS A 176 -10.06 -10.34 12.41
N ILE A 177 -11.24 -10.80 12.81
CA ILE A 177 -12.24 -9.97 13.48
C ILE A 177 -12.30 -10.40 14.94
N LEU A 178 -11.69 -9.62 15.83
CA LEU A 178 -11.71 -9.86 17.28
C LEU A 178 -12.13 -8.58 18.02
N PRO A 179 -12.98 -8.66 19.04
CA PRO A 179 -13.37 -7.49 19.83
C PRO A 179 -12.15 -6.92 20.57
N THR A 180 -11.82 -5.66 20.35
CA THR A 180 -10.70 -4.97 21.01
C THR A 180 -11.10 -3.56 21.37
N LYS A 181 -10.86 -3.14 22.62
CA LYS A 181 -11.19 -1.76 23.05
C LYS A 181 -10.28 -0.70 22.41
N GLU A 182 -9.10 -1.12 21.96
CA GLU A 182 -8.11 -0.28 21.31
C GLU A 182 -7.86 -0.79 19.89
N SER A 183 -7.26 0.05 19.04
CA SER A 183 -6.81 -0.33 17.70
C SER A 183 -5.93 -1.59 17.77
N ALA A 184 -6.27 -2.60 16.98
CA ALA A 184 -5.66 -3.92 17.05
C ALA A 184 -4.21 -3.89 16.54
N GLN A 185 -3.21 -4.19 17.36
CA GLN A 185 -1.81 -4.05 16.93
C GLN A 185 -1.34 -5.13 15.93
N THR A 186 -1.95 -6.31 15.92
CA THR A 186 -1.40 -7.50 15.25
C THR A 186 -2.30 -8.14 14.20
N PHE A 187 -3.45 -7.54 13.93
CA PHE A 187 -4.40 -8.03 12.94
C PHE A 187 -5.25 -6.88 12.42
N ALA A 188 -5.83 -7.04 11.23
CA ALA A 188 -6.78 -6.09 10.69
C ALA A 188 -7.97 -6.80 10.05
N TYR A 189 -9.04 -6.06 9.84
CA TYR A 189 -10.11 -6.35 8.89
C TYR A 189 -10.48 -5.01 8.25
N CYS A 190 -11.28 -5.02 7.18
CA CYS A 190 -11.44 -3.87 6.28
C CYS A 190 -11.72 -2.52 6.98
N SER A 191 -12.73 -2.47 7.83
CA SER A 191 -13.11 -1.28 8.60
C SER A 191 -12.11 -0.93 9.71
N GLU A 192 -11.46 -1.92 10.32
CA GLU A 192 -10.40 -1.67 11.31
C GLU A 192 -9.14 -1.08 10.69
N LEU A 193 -8.77 -1.53 9.50
CA LEU A 193 -7.66 -1.00 8.73
C LEU A 193 -7.89 0.48 8.38
N ALA A 194 -9.11 0.83 7.93
CA ALA A 194 -9.49 2.22 7.69
C ALA A 194 -9.39 3.08 8.97
N ARG A 195 -9.90 2.58 10.09
CA ARG A 195 -9.79 3.27 11.38
C ARG A 195 -8.34 3.51 11.81
N LYS A 196 -7.47 2.52 11.65
CA LYS A 196 -6.04 2.60 11.95
C LYS A 196 -5.34 3.69 11.17
N VAL A 197 -5.47 3.66 9.85
CA VAL A 197 -4.82 4.62 8.96
C VAL A 197 -5.22 6.05 9.32
N TYR A 198 -6.52 6.32 9.46
CA TYR A 198 -7.00 7.65 9.84
C TYR A 198 -6.57 8.08 11.24
N ARG A 199 -6.48 7.15 12.20
CA ARG A 199 -5.99 7.42 13.56
C ARG A 199 -4.50 7.76 13.59
N ASP A 200 -3.68 6.99 12.88
CA ASP A 200 -2.22 7.18 12.85
C ASP A 200 -1.82 8.50 12.20
N ILE A 201 -2.55 8.92 11.18
CA ILE A 201 -2.34 10.21 10.52
C ILE A 201 -2.84 11.37 11.39
N GLY A 202 -3.72 11.11 12.35
CA GLY A 202 -4.22 12.12 13.28
C GLY A 202 -5.25 13.06 12.67
N VAL A 203 -6.03 12.59 11.68
CA VAL A 203 -7.11 13.39 11.09
C VAL A 203 -8.18 13.63 12.15
N ALA A 204 -8.41 14.90 12.49
CA ALA A 204 -9.42 15.30 13.46
C ALA A 204 -10.85 15.16 12.90
N ASP A 205 -11.83 15.03 13.81
CA ASP A 205 -13.26 15.09 13.53
C ASP A 205 -13.78 14.11 12.44
N THR A 206 -13.09 13.00 12.26
CA THR A 206 -13.47 11.93 11.32
C THR A 206 -14.80 11.28 11.67
N GLY A 207 -15.21 11.33 12.95
CA GLY A 207 -16.38 10.61 13.44
C GLY A 207 -16.26 9.08 13.36
N ILE A 208 -15.06 8.54 13.08
CA ILE A 208 -14.80 7.10 13.07
C ILE A 208 -14.84 6.60 14.53
N PRO A 209 -15.77 5.70 14.90
CA PRO A 209 -16.00 5.37 16.30
C PRO A 209 -14.92 4.47 16.90
N ASP A 210 -14.60 4.71 18.17
CA ASP A 210 -13.73 3.84 18.97
C ASP A 210 -14.53 2.73 19.68
N VAL A 211 -15.19 1.90 18.88
CA VAL A 211 -15.98 0.76 19.34
C VAL A 211 -15.18 -0.55 19.30
N ARG A 212 -15.63 -1.57 20.04
CA ARG A 212 -14.91 -2.85 20.13
C ARG A 212 -14.77 -3.58 18.79
N ILE A 213 -15.78 -3.42 17.93
CA ILE A 213 -15.81 -3.95 16.57
C ILE A 213 -16.37 -2.84 15.69
N ILE A 214 -15.52 -2.24 14.86
CA ILE A 214 -15.96 -1.25 13.88
C ILE A 214 -16.41 -2.00 12.63
N ALA A 215 -17.70 -1.98 12.31
CA ALA A 215 -18.22 -2.53 11.06
C ALA A 215 -18.21 -1.49 9.91
N PRO A 216 -18.21 -1.93 8.63
CA PRO A 216 -18.45 -1.07 7.45
C PRO A 216 -19.69 -0.17 7.58
N ALA A 217 -20.76 -0.65 8.22
CA ALA A 217 -21.96 0.13 8.52
C ALA A 217 -21.71 1.43 9.30
N HIS A 218 -20.66 1.54 10.11
CA HIS A 218 -20.32 2.81 10.75
C HIS A 218 -19.80 3.83 9.74
N PHE A 219 -19.07 3.38 8.72
CA PHE A 219 -18.68 4.25 7.60
C PHE A 219 -19.88 4.59 6.71
N ASP A 220 -20.89 3.71 6.66
CA ASP A 220 -22.20 4.04 6.08
C ASP A 220 -22.83 5.26 6.77
N GLU A 221 -22.96 5.17 8.10
CA GLU A 221 -23.49 6.23 8.94
C GLU A 221 -22.68 7.54 8.86
N ILE A 222 -21.35 7.45 8.83
CA ILE A 222 -20.46 8.62 8.72
C ILE A 222 -20.75 9.41 7.46
N ALA A 223 -20.84 8.78 6.28
CA ALA A 223 -21.10 9.58 5.08
C ALA A 223 -22.54 10.09 4.98
N ASP A 224 -23.48 9.47 5.70
CA ASP A 224 -24.87 9.91 5.71
C ASP A 224 -25.11 11.08 6.69
N ALA A 225 -24.32 11.16 7.78
CA ALA A 225 -24.59 12.06 8.90
C ALA A 225 -23.46 13.05 9.24
N ASN A 226 -22.19 12.76 8.91
CA ASN A 226 -21.06 13.59 9.29
C ASN A 226 -20.74 14.63 8.19
N SER A 227 -20.90 15.91 8.51
CA SER A 227 -20.64 17.03 7.59
C SER A 227 -19.18 17.20 7.17
N ASN A 228 -18.22 16.53 7.83
CA ASN A 228 -16.81 16.56 7.46
C ASN A 228 -16.47 15.60 6.33
N TRP A 229 -17.40 14.73 5.95
CA TRP A 229 -17.26 13.84 4.81
C TRP A 229 -18.10 14.34 3.64
N ILE A 230 -17.58 14.15 2.43
CA ILE A 230 -18.29 14.39 1.19
C ILE A 230 -18.37 13.11 0.40
N ASP A 231 -19.54 12.83 -0.17
CA ASP A 231 -19.70 11.78 -1.16
C ASP A 231 -19.19 12.31 -2.51
N VAL A 232 -18.12 11.70 -3.02
CA VAL A 232 -17.47 12.05 -4.30
C VAL A 232 -17.74 10.99 -5.37
N THR A 233 -18.71 10.09 -5.14
CA THR A 233 -19.00 8.95 -6.03
C THR A 233 -19.33 9.39 -7.44
N GLU A 234 -20.24 10.35 -7.61
CA GLU A 234 -20.67 10.78 -8.95
C GLU A 234 -19.56 11.53 -9.69
N SER A 235 -18.78 12.35 -8.98
CA SER A 235 -17.62 13.02 -9.57
C SER A 235 -16.54 12.03 -10.00
N LEU A 236 -16.37 10.92 -9.28
CA LEU A 236 -15.36 9.90 -9.58
C LEU A 236 -15.85 8.78 -10.50
N ARG A 237 -17.15 8.72 -10.79
CA ARG A 237 -17.74 7.65 -11.61
C ARG A 237 -17.05 7.49 -12.97
N PRO A 238 -16.74 8.56 -13.74
CA PRO A 238 -15.96 8.41 -14.97
C PRO A 238 -14.57 7.80 -14.76
N ALA A 239 -13.86 8.13 -13.66
CA ALA A 239 -12.57 7.52 -13.36
C ALA A 239 -12.71 6.03 -13.03
N VAL A 240 -13.75 5.65 -12.29
CA VAL A 240 -14.04 4.25 -11.98
C VAL A 240 -14.34 3.47 -13.25
N GLU A 241 -15.15 4.02 -14.16
CA GLU A 241 -15.47 3.42 -15.46
C GLU A 241 -14.24 3.24 -16.34
N PHE A 242 -13.37 4.26 -16.41
CA PHE A 242 -12.07 4.14 -17.06
C PHE A 242 -11.22 3.02 -16.45
N CYS A 243 -11.15 2.96 -15.11
CA CYS A 243 -10.38 1.92 -14.44
C CYS A 243 -10.91 0.52 -14.77
N GLN A 244 -12.23 0.36 -14.85
CA GLN A 244 -12.88 -0.90 -15.21
C GLN A 244 -12.68 -1.29 -16.68
N LYS A 245 -12.42 -0.32 -17.58
CA LYS A 245 -12.10 -0.59 -18.99
C LYS A 245 -10.73 -1.24 -19.18
N TYR A 246 -9.76 -0.94 -18.31
CA TYR A 246 -8.35 -1.34 -18.47
C TYR A 246 -7.71 -2.05 -17.26
N PRO A 247 -8.36 -3.05 -16.63
CA PRO A 247 -7.87 -3.65 -15.39
C PRO A 247 -6.48 -4.30 -15.53
N GLU A 248 -6.20 -4.92 -16.67
CA GLU A 248 -4.94 -5.65 -16.91
C GLU A 248 -3.76 -4.70 -17.11
N ILE A 249 -3.96 -3.60 -17.84
CA ILE A 249 -2.94 -2.54 -17.99
C ILE A 249 -2.69 -1.86 -16.63
N LEU A 250 -3.74 -1.52 -15.89
CA LEU A 250 -3.60 -0.91 -14.56
C LEU A 250 -2.87 -1.82 -13.59
N ARG A 251 -3.11 -3.12 -13.63
CA ARG A 251 -2.38 -4.12 -12.83
C ARG A 251 -0.90 -4.15 -13.20
N ALA A 252 -0.58 -4.15 -14.50
CA ALA A 252 0.79 -4.12 -14.98
C ALA A 252 1.53 -2.84 -14.50
N THR A 253 0.88 -1.67 -14.57
CA THR A 253 1.45 -0.41 -14.10
C THR A 253 1.57 -0.36 -12.57
N ALA A 254 0.54 -0.80 -11.82
CA ALA A 254 0.56 -0.83 -10.36
C ALA A 254 1.63 -1.80 -9.80
N LYS A 255 2.05 -2.80 -10.59
CA LYS A 255 3.05 -3.78 -10.20
C LYS A 255 4.36 -3.12 -9.76
N MET A 256 4.82 -2.06 -10.43
CA MET A 256 6.05 -1.37 -10.05
C MET A 256 5.96 -0.75 -8.66
N PHE A 257 4.84 -0.07 -8.37
CA PHE A 257 4.57 0.50 -7.04
C PHE A 257 4.53 -0.60 -5.96
N ILE A 258 3.76 -1.67 -6.18
CA ILE A 258 3.60 -2.77 -5.24
C ILE A 258 4.92 -3.50 -5.00
N ASP A 259 5.69 -3.78 -6.05
CA ASP A 259 6.99 -4.46 -5.92
C ASP A 259 8.04 -3.55 -5.27
N GLY A 260 7.96 -2.23 -5.46
CA GLY A 260 8.74 -1.24 -4.71
C GLY A 260 8.48 -1.27 -3.21
N LEU A 261 7.21 -1.38 -2.80
CA LEU A 261 6.85 -1.55 -1.39
C LEU A 261 7.38 -2.86 -0.80
N LYS A 262 7.28 -3.96 -1.55
CA LYS A 262 7.82 -5.27 -1.14
C LYS A 262 9.35 -5.24 -1.01
N LEU A 263 10.04 -4.57 -1.93
CA LEU A 263 11.49 -4.38 -1.85
C LEU A 263 11.87 -3.53 -0.63
N ASN A 264 11.14 -2.43 -0.37
CA ASN A 264 11.35 -1.61 0.83
C ASN A 264 11.18 -2.42 2.10
N ARG A 265 10.13 -3.25 2.20
CA ARG A 265 9.93 -4.19 3.31
C ARG A 265 11.10 -5.13 3.47
N ARG A 266 11.52 -5.76 2.39
CA ARG A 266 12.62 -6.72 2.43
C ARG A 266 13.92 -6.08 2.92
N ARG A 267 14.26 -4.90 2.39
CA ARG A 267 15.45 -4.15 2.83
C ARG A 267 15.35 -3.75 4.30
N PHE A 268 14.14 -3.44 4.79
CA PHE A 268 13.90 -3.13 6.20
C PHE A 268 14.09 -4.35 7.11
N GLU A 269 13.61 -5.52 6.72
CA GLU A 269 13.88 -6.79 7.40
C GLU A 269 15.39 -7.10 7.43
N GLU A 270 16.08 -6.97 6.29
CA GLU A 270 17.52 -7.26 6.18
C GLU A 270 18.38 -6.37 7.09
N ARG A 271 18.06 -5.08 7.18
CA ARG A 271 18.76 -4.16 8.10
C ARG A 271 18.47 -4.45 9.55
N THR A 272 17.22 -4.78 9.88
CA THR A 272 16.85 -5.22 11.23
C THR A 272 17.65 -6.45 11.66
N ASP A 273 17.79 -7.43 10.76
CA ASP A 273 18.63 -8.61 10.99
C ASP A 273 20.12 -8.27 11.12
N GLN A 274 20.62 -7.32 10.33
CA GLN A 274 22.01 -6.84 10.43
C GLN A 274 22.27 -6.15 11.77
N LEU A 275 21.36 -5.30 12.24
CA LEU A 275 21.44 -4.65 13.55
C LEU A 275 21.51 -5.69 14.68
N ALA A 276 20.65 -6.71 14.63
CA ALA A 276 20.68 -7.80 15.61
C ALA A 276 22.01 -8.59 15.58
N LYS A 277 22.58 -8.82 14.38
CA LYS A 277 23.90 -9.48 14.23
C LYS A 277 25.04 -8.62 14.78
N ILE A 278 25.03 -7.32 14.53
CA ILE A 278 26.03 -6.38 15.07
C ILE A 278 25.98 -6.41 16.61
N GLN A 279 24.78 -6.32 17.19
CA GLN A 279 24.59 -6.39 18.64
C GLN A 279 25.15 -7.71 19.22
N ALA A 280 24.81 -8.84 18.60
CA ALA A 280 25.31 -10.15 19.03
C ALA A 280 26.86 -10.28 18.89
N GLN A 281 27.47 -9.67 17.87
CA GLN A 281 28.93 -9.67 17.71
C GLN A 281 29.64 -8.82 18.76
N VAL A 282 29.06 -7.67 19.13
CA VAL A 282 29.57 -6.82 20.22
C VAL A 282 29.45 -7.55 21.56
N GLU A 283 28.30 -8.15 21.86
CA GLU A 283 28.08 -8.92 23.09
C GLU A 283 29.02 -10.13 23.20
N ALA A 284 29.32 -10.79 22.07
CA ALA A 284 30.26 -11.90 22.02
C ALA A 284 31.74 -11.46 22.04
N GLY A 285 32.04 -10.16 22.12
CA GLY A 285 33.41 -9.62 22.09
C GLY A 285 34.12 -9.81 20.74
N LYS A 286 33.40 -10.18 19.68
CA LYS A 286 33.93 -10.36 18.31
C LYS A 286 34.02 -9.06 17.52
N MET A 287 33.42 -8.00 18.03
CA MET A 287 33.41 -6.65 17.50
C MET A 287 33.60 -5.67 18.65
N SER A 288 34.40 -4.63 18.46
CA SER A 288 34.57 -3.59 19.49
C SER A 288 33.27 -2.78 19.64
N GLN A 289 33.06 -2.17 20.80
CA GLN A 289 31.90 -1.29 20.98
C GLN A 289 31.91 -0.09 20.03
N ALA A 290 33.10 0.45 19.72
CA ALA A 290 33.24 1.58 18.80
C ALA A 290 32.84 1.18 17.36
N ASP A 291 33.32 0.02 16.89
CA ASP A 291 32.97 -0.49 15.55
C ASP A 291 31.48 -0.82 15.45
N GLY A 292 30.91 -1.41 16.50
CA GLY A 292 29.48 -1.69 16.57
C GLY A 292 28.62 -0.42 16.52
N GLN A 293 29.00 0.62 17.26
CA GLN A 293 28.31 1.91 17.21
C GLN A 293 28.41 2.57 15.85
N ALA A 294 29.58 2.55 15.20
CA ALA A 294 29.77 3.10 13.86
C ALA A 294 28.91 2.35 12.83
N ALA A 295 28.89 1.02 12.86
CA ALA A 295 28.08 0.21 11.96
C ALA A 295 26.57 0.44 12.16
N THR A 296 26.12 0.51 13.43
CA THR A 296 24.73 0.84 13.75
C THR A 296 24.36 2.25 13.27
N ALA A 297 25.24 3.24 13.43
CA ALA A 297 25.01 4.60 12.96
C ALA A 297 24.84 4.68 11.44
N GLN A 298 25.68 3.96 10.68
CA GLN A 298 25.55 3.87 9.22
C GLN A 298 24.21 3.26 8.78
N LEU A 299 23.76 2.20 9.46
CA LEU A 299 22.46 1.59 9.16
C LEU A 299 21.29 2.54 9.49
N HIS A 300 21.37 3.27 10.60
CA HIS A 300 20.36 4.26 10.95
C HIS A 300 20.34 5.46 10.00
N GLU A 301 21.49 5.90 9.48
CA GLU A 301 21.55 6.94 8.44
C GLU A 301 20.82 6.48 7.17
N ILE A 302 21.07 5.25 6.72
CA ILE A 302 20.34 4.64 5.60
C ILE A 302 18.83 4.57 5.89
N GLU A 303 18.44 4.19 7.11
CA GLU A 303 17.02 4.12 7.50
C GLU A 303 16.34 5.48 7.61
N SER A 304 17.06 6.52 8.05
CA SER A 304 16.52 7.87 8.17
C SER A 304 16.11 8.46 6.81
N ASN A 305 16.72 7.96 5.73
CA ASN A 305 16.39 8.30 4.35
C ASN A 305 15.28 7.41 3.76
N MET A 306 14.71 6.48 4.54
CA MET A 306 13.62 5.62 4.08
C MET A 306 12.26 6.12 4.53
N ASN A 307 11.33 6.16 3.58
CA ASN A 307 9.99 6.66 3.82
C ASN A 307 9.08 5.67 4.56
N ASN A 308 9.37 4.35 4.51
CA ASN A 308 8.43 3.32 4.97
C ASN A 308 8.96 2.45 6.12
N THR A 309 8.09 2.19 7.09
CA THR A 309 8.25 1.24 8.20
C THR A 309 7.17 0.17 8.15
N PHE A 310 7.31 -0.94 8.89
CA PHE A 310 6.36 -2.07 8.83
C PHE A 310 5.99 -2.56 10.23
N TRP A 311 4.71 -2.83 10.45
CA TRP A 311 4.13 -3.14 11.77
C TRP A 311 4.71 -4.37 12.48
N ASP A 312 5.18 -5.36 11.73
CA ASP A 312 5.68 -6.66 12.20
C ASP A 312 7.20 -6.77 12.24
N VAL A 313 7.92 -5.70 11.88
CA VAL A 313 9.38 -5.68 11.91
C VAL A 313 9.84 -4.88 13.13
N PRO A 314 10.32 -5.54 14.20
CA PRO A 314 10.68 -4.88 15.44
C PRO A 314 11.92 -4.00 15.26
N ARG A 315 11.90 -2.77 15.80
CA ARG A 315 13.11 -1.94 15.90
C ARG A 315 13.90 -2.34 17.14
N PRO A 316 15.16 -2.83 17.02
CA PRO A 316 16.00 -3.02 18.18
C PRO A 316 16.19 -1.67 18.89
N ALA A 317 16.02 -1.63 20.21
CA ALA A 317 16.31 -0.42 20.97
C ALA A 317 17.81 -0.10 20.82
N GLY A 318 18.12 1.00 20.14
CA GLY A 318 19.49 1.40 19.75
C GLY A 318 20.40 1.87 20.88
N VAL A 319 20.22 1.38 22.11
CA VAL A 319 21.04 1.82 23.26
C VAL A 319 21.90 0.66 23.74
N PHE A 320 23.16 0.64 23.30
CA PHE A 320 24.19 -0.16 23.94
C PHE A 320 24.29 0.27 25.40
N LYS A 321 23.86 -0.58 26.33
CA LYS A 321 24.09 -0.34 27.77
C LYS A 321 25.60 -0.36 27.99
N ARG A 322 26.17 0.76 28.43
CA ARG A 322 27.56 0.81 28.91
C ARG A 322 27.75 -0.32 29.93
N SER A 323 28.72 -1.20 29.69
CA SER A 323 29.10 -2.18 30.71
C SER A 323 29.63 -1.40 31.91
N ALA A 324 29.03 -1.64 33.07
CA ALA A 324 29.58 -1.20 34.34
C ALA A 324 30.81 -2.07 34.66
N SER A 325 31.93 -1.79 33.99
CA SER A 325 33.23 -2.40 34.27
C SER A 325 34.29 -1.30 34.30
N GLY A 326 34.46 -0.73 35.49
CA GLY A 326 35.42 0.33 35.76
C GLY A 326 35.36 0.78 37.22
N LYS A 327 35.40 -0.18 38.16
CA LYS A 327 35.91 0.09 39.50
C LYS A 327 37.29 -0.56 39.57
N ALA A 328 38.31 0.24 39.32
CA ALA A 328 39.63 0.05 39.89
C ALA A 328 39.68 0.84 41.20
#